data_AF-A0A5K1VHQ8-F1
#
_entry.id   AF-A0A5K1VHQ8-F1
#
_cell.length_a   1.000
_cell.length_b   1.000
_cell.length_c   1.000
_cell.angle_alpha   90.00
_cell.angle_beta   90.00
_cell.angle_gamma   90.00
#
_symmetry.space_group_name_H-M   'P 1'
#
loop_
_entity.id
_entity.type
_entity.pdbx_description
1 polymer ?
#
loop_
_entity_poly.entity_id
_entity_poly.type
_entity_poly.pdbx_seq_one_letter_code
_entity_poly.pdbx_strand_id
1 'polypeptide(L)'
;MTLLCLILFISVVLSKSLVSECQKSVDGDAAMFIAIDFGLCYYIDETESTEFKRDGDKITIDYYSESSTCSGNKKSGTFSLDSKEIKGICDNDEDNTVEIKKAPKHIGFMGIVDDENCTHPDNTMRIYYTDKCYKCSDKYCNYEVDNGWMYLNEYPNDKCNTEERLTHEKEWECDKCDDGTLQQCGTVSTMILFVVFAIFALIL
;
A
#
# COMPACT_ATOMS: atom_id res chain seq x y z
N MET A 1 28.77 -14.80 8.31
CA MET A 1 28.00 -14.16 7.23
C MET A 1 26.59 -14.74 7.10
N THR A 2 26.42 -16.07 7.11
CA THR A 2 25.11 -16.77 7.05
C THR A 2 24.12 -16.43 8.17
N LEU A 3 24.58 -16.23 9.41
CA LEU A 3 23.70 -15.92 10.55
C LEU A 3 23.08 -14.50 10.47
N LEU A 4 23.84 -13.52 9.98
CA LEU A 4 23.38 -12.13 9.82
C LEU A 4 22.32 -12.01 8.72
N CYS A 5 22.50 -12.75 7.62
CA CYS A 5 21.51 -12.82 6.55
C CYS A 5 20.20 -13.48 6.99
N LEU A 6 20.27 -14.57 7.78
CA LEU A 6 19.08 -15.23 8.35
C LEU A 6 18.29 -14.30 9.29
N ILE A 7 18.99 -13.52 10.12
CA ILE A 7 18.35 -12.54 11.03
C ILE A 7 17.66 -11.43 10.23
N LEU A 8 18.31 -10.92 9.18
CA LEU A 8 17.72 -9.93 8.28
C LEU A 8 16.46 -10.49 7.57
N PHE A 9 16.51 -11.71 7.06
CA PHE A 9 15.35 -12.38 6.45
C PHE A 9 14.18 -12.54 7.43
N ILE A 10 14.44 -12.97 8.66
CA ILE A 10 13.38 -13.13 9.68
C ILE A 10 12.78 -11.76 10.04
N SER A 11 13.59 -10.70 10.13
CA SER A 11 13.10 -9.35 10.44
C SER A 11 12.20 -8.76 9.33
N VAL A 12 12.50 -9.04 8.06
CA VAL A 12 11.70 -8.58 6.91
C VAL A 12 10.39 -9.38 6.80
N VAL A 13 10.39 -10.68 7.11
CA VAL A 13 9.17 -11.51 7.02
C VAL A 13 8.16 -11.19 8.14
N LEU A 14 8.64 -10.64 9.26
CA LEU A 14 7.82 -10.26 10.42
C LEU A 14 7.50 -8.76 10.49
N SER A 15 7.89 -7.96 9.49
CA SER A 15 7.54 -6.55 9.48
C SER A 15 6.02 -6.40 9.39
N LYS A 16 5.48 -5.62 10.33
CA LYS A 16 4.07 -5.21 10.33
C LYS A 16 4.02 -3.76 9.88
N SER A 17 2.97 -3.45 9.13
CA SER A 17 2.68 -2.11 8.66
C SER A 17 1.47 -1.58 9.44
N LEU A 18 1.31 -0.26 9.49
CA LEU A 18 0.03 0.35 9.79
C LEU A 18 -0.85 0.19 8.55
N VAL A 19 -1.90 -0.61 8.65
CA VAL A 19 -2.83 -0.87 7.54
C VAL A 19 -4.14 -0.17 7.84
N SER A 20 -4.54 0.76 6.97
CA SER A 20 -5.84 1.41 6.99
C SER A 20 -6.68 0.87 5.83
N GLU A 21 -7.83 0.29 6.13
CA GLU A 21 -8.74 -0.30 5.14
C GLU A 21 -9.69 0.77 4.62
N CYS A 22 -9.43 1.28 3.41
CA CYS A 22 -10.24 2.32 2.78
C CYS A 22 -11.57 1.77 2.25
N GLN A 23 -11.58 0.50 1.84
CA GLN A 23 -12.78 -0.18 1.35
C GLN A 23 -12.73 -1.66 1.74
N LYS A 24 -13.84 -2.16 2.29
CA LYS A 24 -14.02 -3.58 2.59
C LYS A 24 -14.72 -4.30 1.45
N SER A 25 -14.28 -5.53 1.23
CA SER A 25 -14.94 -6.54 0.39
C SER A 25 -16.21 -7.06 1.05
N VAL A 26 -17.00 -7.79 0.28
CA VAL A 26 -18.23 -8.47 0.74
C VAL A 26 -17.96 -9.45 1.88
N ASP A 27 -16.75 -10.02 1.94
CA ASP A 27 -16.33 -10.96 2.98
C ASP A 27 -15.71 -10.26 4.21
N GLY A 28 -15.62 -8.93 4.21
CA GLY A 28 -15.07 -8.13 5.31
C GLY A 28 -13.55 -7.93 5.27
N ASP A 29 -12.86 -8.50 4.28
CA ASP A 29 -11.43 -8.24 4.05
C ASP A 29 -11.19 -6.94 3.27
N ALA A 30 -9.96 -6.41 3.26
CA ALA A 30 -9.61 -5.23 2.47
C ALA A 30 -9.76 -5.45 0.95
N ALA A 31 -10.57 -4.61 0.30
CA ALA A 31 -10.64 -4.44 -1.15
C ALA A 31 -9.70 -3.32 -1.63
N MET A 32 -9.62 -2.23 -0.86
CA MET A 32 -8.63 -1.16 -1.03
C MET A 32 -8.07 -0.76 0.34
N PHE A 33 -6.77 -0.50 0.41
CA PHE A 33 -6.11 -0.14 1.67
C PHE A 33 -4.85 0.69 1.46
N ILE A 34 -4.48 1.46 2.47
CA ILE A 34 -3.15 2.08 2.58
C ILE A 34 -2.33 1.26 3.57
N ALA A 35 -1.07 0.99 3.23
CA ALA A 35 -0.11 0.35 4.12
C ALA A 35 1.13 1.24 4.31
N ILE A 36 1.43 1.55 5.57
CA ILE A 36 2.55 2.39 5.98
C ILE A 36 3.54 1.53 6.77
N ASP A 37 4.74 1.39 6.23
CA ASP A 37 5.86 0.71 6.86
C ASP A 37 6.56 1.64 7.84
N PHE A 38 6.73 1.15 9.07
CA PHE A 38 7.35 1.94 10.13
C PHE A 38 8.85 2.13 9.88
N GLY A 39 9.32 3.36 10.12
CA GLY A 39 10.72 3.75 9.94
C GLY A 39 11.12 4.04 8.49
N LEU A 40 10.18 3.95 7.53
CA LEU A 40 10.38 4.45 6.18
C LEU A 40 10.16 5.96 6.16
N CYS A 41 11.03 6.68 5.44
CA CYS A 41 10.83 8.09 5.15
C CYS A 41 10.00 8.25 3.89
N TYR A 42 8.77 8.72 4.04
CA TYR A 42 7.86 8.97 2.95
C TYR A 42 8.05 10.36 2.39
N TYR A 43 8.27 10.43 1.08
CA TYR A 43 8.30 11.66 0.31
C TYR A 43 6.89 12.26 0.24
N ILE A 44 6.81 13.59 0.41
CA ILE A 44 5.60 14.38 0.17
C ILE A 44 5.90 15.35 -0.97
N ASP A 45 6.94 16.16 -0.83
CA ASP A 45 7.44 17.02 -1.91
C ASP A 45 8.95 17.29 -1.72
N GLU A 46 9.53 18.15 -2.56
CA GLU A 46 10.97 18.49 -2.51
C GLU A 46 11.43 19.04 -1.15
N THR A 47 10.52 19.58 -0.36
CA THR A 47 10.74 20.19 0.94
C THR A 47 10.07 19.45 2.09
N GLU A 48 9.18 18.51 1.81
CA GLU A 48 8.37 17.85 2.83
C GLU A 48 8.53 16.34 2.83
N SER A 49 8.62 15.76 4.03
CA SER A 49 8.58 14.32 4.23
C SER A 49 7.97 13.94 5.56
N THR A 50 7.55 12.68 5.68
CA THR A 50 6.96 12.13 6.89
C THR A 50 7.50 10.75 7.22
N GLU A 51 7.65 10.46 8.51
CA GLU A 51 8.10 9.16 9.01
C GLU A 51 7.13 8.69 10.10
N PHE A 52 6.71 7.42 10.01
CA PHE A 52 5.84 6.79 10.99
C PHE A 52 6.65 5.86 11.88
N LYS A 53 6.49 6.01 13.20
CA LYS A 53 7.09 5.17 14.23
C LYS A 53 6.01 4.55 15.09
N ARG A 54 6.31 3.41 15.69
CA ARG A 54 5.41 2.75 16.64
C ARG A 54 6.09 2.42 17.96
N ASP A 55 5.32 2.54 19.03
CA ASP A 55 5.62 2.00 20.35
C ASP A 55 4.35 1.37 20.93
N GLY A 56 4.27 0.03 20.87
CA GLY A 56 3.03 -0.70 21.11
C GLY A 56 1.93 -0.26 20.14
N ASP A 57 0.81 0.24 20.69
CA ASP A 57 -0.36 0.73 19.96
C ASP A 57 -0.33 2.27 19.76
N LYS A 58 0.77 2.93 20.09
CA LYS A 58 0.97 4.35 19.84
C LYS A 58 1.76 4.55 18.56
N ILE A 59 1.25 5.44 17.71
CA ILE A 59 1.88 5.84 16.46
C ILE A 59 2.42 7.26 16.62
N THR A 60 3.71 7.43 16.38
CA THR A 60 4.35 8.74 16.29
C THR A 60 4.53 9.09 14.83
N ILE A 61 4.03 10.26 14.42
CA ILE A 61 4.19 10.82 13.09
C ILE A 61 5.18 11.97 13.21
N ASP A 62 6.33 11.83 12.56
CA ASP A 62 7.37 12.83 12.45
C ASP A 62 7.24 13.52 11.09
N TYR A 63 6.86 14.80 11.09
CA TYR A 63 6.74 15.60 9.87
C TYR A 63 7.91 16.59 9.76
N TYR A 64 8.54 16.61 8.58
CA TYR A 64 9.69 17.46 8.26
C TYR A 64 9.25 18.41 7.16
N SER A 65 9.21 19.72 7.44
CA SER A 65 8.72 20.75 6.50
C SER A 65 9.82 21.44 5.70
N GLU A 66 11.08 21.02 5.87
CA GLU A 66 12.26 21.61 5.23
C GLU A 66 13.21 20.52 4.68
N SER A 67 12.75 19.28 4.58
CA SER A 67 13.50 18.15 4.05
C SER A 67 12.57 17.09 3.47
N SER A 68 12.87 16.63 2.26
CA SER A 68 12.26 15.45 1.61
C SER A 68 12.85 14.11 2.08
N THR A 69 13.85 14.13 2.96
CA THR A 69 14.64 12.95 3.36
C THR A 69 14.60 12.70 4.86
N CYS A 70 13.56 13.18 5.55
CA CYS A 70 13.36 13.05 7.00
C CYS A 70 14.58 13.48 7.82
N SER A 71 15.19 14.60 7.41
CA SER A 71 16.39 15.14 8.06
C SER A 71 16.13 16.54 8.61
N GLY A 72 16.90 16.91 9.65
CA GLY A 72 16.77 18.22 10.29
C GLY A 72 15.64 18.32 11.31
N ASN A 73 15.05 19.51 11.41
CA ASN A 73 14.02 19.82 12.39
C ASN A 73 12.69 19.17 11.99
N LYS A 74 11.94 18.71 12.99
CA LYS A 74 10.66 18.04 12.77
C LYS A 74 9.61 18.48 13.77
N LYS A 75 8.35 18.33 13.35
CA LYS A 75 7.17 18.40 14.22
C LYS A 75 6.66 16.98 14.44
N SER A 76 6.62 16.55 15.70
CA SER A 76 6.17 15.21 16.07
C SER A 76 4.79 15.26 16.72
N GLY A 77 3.90 14.34 16.33
CA GLY A 77 2.65 14.04 17.02
C GLY A 77 2.59 12.57 17.39
N THR A 78 2.11 12.25 18.59
CA THR A 78 1.92 10.85 19.03
C THR A 78 0.46 10.60 19.32
N PHE A 79 -0.09 9.59 18.68
CA PHE A 79 -1.51 9.27 18.66
C PHE A 79 -1.73 7.80 19.00
N SER A 80 -2.90 7.48 19.55
CA SER A 80 -3.32 6.08 19.68
C SER A 80 -3.85 5.56 18.34
N LEU A 81 -3.78 4.24 18.14
CA LEU A 81 -4.26 3.58 16.92
C LEU A 81 -5.74 3.89 16.59
N ASP A 82 -6.56 4.12 17.62
CA ASP A 82 -7.98 4.42 17.51
C ASP A 82 -8.30 5.92 17.36
N SER A 83 -7.28 6.79 17.33
CA SER A 83 -7.48 8.24 17.21
C SER A 83 -7.96 8.64 15.82
N LYS A 84 -8.63 9.80 15.74
CA LYS A 84 -9.14 10.32 14.46
C LYS A 84 -8.02 10.62 13.47
N GLU A 85 -6.88 11.08 13.95
CA GLU A 85 -5.70 11.37 13.13
C GLU A 85 -5.16 10.11 12.43
N ILE A 86 -5.21 8.96 13.10
CA ILE A 86 -4.77 7.68 12.52
C ILE A 86 -5.85 7.06 11.63
N LYS A 87 -7.13 7.17 12.03
CA LYS A 87 -8.26 6.70 11.21
C LYS A 87 -8.46 7.51 9.92
N GLY A 88 -8.06 8.77 9.93
CA GLY A 88 -8.16 9.71 8.80
C GLY A 88 -7.24 9.42 7.60
N ILE A 89 -6.41 8.37 7.64
CA ILE A 89 -5.40 8.10 6.60
C ILE A 89 -6.01 7.74 5.23
N CYS A 90 -7.09 6.93 5.21
CA CYS A 90 -7.75 6.50 3.97
C CYS A 90 -8.87 7.46 3.54
N ASP A 91 -9.63 7.93 4.51
CA ASP A 91 -10.72 8.89 4.33
C ASP A 91 -10.91 9.58 5.68
N ASN A 92 -11.43 10.81 5.70
CA ASN A 92 -11.69 11.54 6.95
C ASN A 92 -12.86 10.94 7.77
N ASP A 93 -13.19 9.67 7.53
CA ASP A 93 -14.25 8.91 8.17
C ASP A 93 -13.73 8.18 9.43
N GLU A 94 -14.50 8.27 10.51
CA GLU A 94 -14.19 7.67 11.81
C GLU A 94 -14.42 6.13 11.82
N ASP A 95 -15.07 5.61 10.78
CA ASP A 95 -15.40 4.18 10.61
C ASP A 95 -14.31 3.37 9.91
N ASN A 96 -13.21 4.01 9.48
CA ASN A 96 -12.06 3.31 8.90
C ASN A 96 -11.43 2.34 9.92
N THR A 97 -11.18 1.12 9.45
CA THR A 97 -10.51 0.09 10.25
C THR A 97 -9.00 0.23 10.08
N VAL A 98 -8.29 0.53 11.17
CA VAL A 98 -6.84 0.67 11.19
C VAL A 98 -6.21 -0.33 12.15
N GLU A 99 -5.24 -1.08 11.66
CA GLU A 99 -4.60 -2.18 12.39
C GLU A 99 -3.10 -2.25 12.12
N ILE A 100 -2.33 -2.71 13.11
CA ILE A 100 -0.92 -3.05 12.93
C ILE A 100 -0.81 -4.53 12.55
N LYS A 101 -0.77 -4.80 11.24
CA LYS A 101 -0.74 -6.16 10.68
C LYS A 101 0.17 -6.25 9.47
N LYS A 102 0.35 -7.48 8.97
CA LYS A 102 0.99 -7.67 7.67
C LYS A 102 0.06 -7.09 6.60
N ALA A 103 0.61 -6.30 5.67
CA ALA A 103 -0.14 -5.77 4.55
C ALA A 103 -0.85 -6.91 3.79
N PRO A 104 -2.15 -6.78 3.46
CA PRO A 104 -2.85 -7.74 2.63
C PRO A 104 -2.16 -7.98 1.28
N LYS A 105 -2.43 -9.14 0.68
CA LYS A 105 -2.07 -9.36 -0.72
C LYS A 105 -2.90 -8.41 -1.58
N HIS A 106 -2.26 -7.86 -2.61
CA HIS A 106 -2.85 -6.90 -3.54
C HIS A 106 -2.54 -7.35 -4.97
N ILE A 107 -3.17 -6.73 -5.95
CA ILE A 107 -2.92 -6.95 -7.38
C ILE A 107 -2.31 -5.72 -8.05
N GLY A 108 -2.22 -4.60 -7.35
CA GLY A 108 -1.55 -3.39 -7.81
C GLY A 108 -1.63 -2.28 -6.77
N PHE A 109 -1.00 -1.15 -7.06
CA PHE A 109 -1.06 0.05 -6.25
C PHE A 109 -0.93 1.31 -7.11
N MET A 110 -1.36 2.42 -6.51
CA MET A 110 -1.16 3.78 -7.01
C MET A 110 -0.46 4.60 -5.92
N GLY A 111 0.57 5.35 -6.28
CA GLY A 111 1.18 6.35 -5.39
C GLY A 111 0.20 7.48 -5.08
N ILE A 112 0.20 7.98 -3.84
CA ILE A 112 -0.66 9.09 -3.40
C ILE A 112 -0.02 10.43 -3.74
N VAL A 113 1.29 10.54 -3.53
CA VAL A 113 2.08 11.75 -3.83
C VAL A 113 3.46 11.32 -4.33
N ASP A 114 3.87 11.86 -5.47
CA ASP A 114 5.22 11.77 -6.04
C ASP A 114 5.51 13.04 -6.86
N ASP A 115 6.70 13.14 -7.44
CA ASP A 115 7.00 14.15 -8.46
C ASP A 115 6.46 13.77 -9.85
N GLU A 116 6.47 14.73 -10.79
CA GLU A 116 5.96 14.54 -12.17
C GLU A 116 6.61 13.36 -12.93
N ASN A 117 7.78 12.90 -12.50
CA ASN A 117 8.53 11.81 -13.12
C ASN A 117 8.58 10.54 -12.25
N CYS A 118 7.86 10.54 -11.13
CA CYS A 118 7.83 9.48 -10.14
C CYS A 118 9.23 9.00 -9.72
N THR A 119 10.14 9.93 -9.40
CA THR A 119 11.54 9.57 -9.09
C THR A 119 11.75 8.97 -7.70
N HIS A 120 10.69 8.90 -6.88
CA HIS A 120 10.74 8.38 -5.52
C HIS A 120 9.94 7.08 -5.33
N PRO A 121 10.04 6.09 -6.25
CA PRO A 121 9.10 4.97 -6.30
C PRO A 121 9.03 4.23 -4.97
N ASP A 122 10.14 4.02 -4.28
CA ASP A 122 10.23 3.26 -3.02
C ASP A 122 9.81 4.05 -1.76
N ASN A 123 9.63 5.36 -1.89
CA ASN A 123 9.39 6.29 -0.78
C ASN A 123 8.01 6.96 -0.86
N THR A 124 7.11 6.45 -1.70
CA THR A 124 5.75 6.97 -1.82
C THR A 124 4.78 6.28 -0.87
N MET A 125 3.86 7.05 -0.30
CA MET A 125 2.65 6.46 0.28
C MET A 125 1.78 5.95 -0.87
N ARG A 126 1.11 4.81 -0.66
CA ARG A 126 0.42 4.09 -1.74
C ARG A 126 -0.95 3.60 -1.29
N ILE A 127 -1.91 3.68 -2.21
CA ILE A 127 -3.19 2.97 -2.12
C ILE A 127 -3.03 1.66 -2.88
N TYR A 128 -3.32 0.55 -2.21
CA TYR A 128 -3.23 -0.80 -2.74
C TYR A 128 -4.62 -1.33 -3.06
N TYR A 129 -4.71 -2.07 -4.16
CA TYR A 129 -5.97 -2.62 -4.70
C TYR A 129 -5.92 -4.15 -4.70
N THR A 130 -7.02 -4.81 -4.36
CA THR A 130 -7.15 -6.27 -4.42
C THR A 130 -8.17 -6.70 -5.47
N ASP A 131 -8.18 -8.00 -5.79
CA ASP A 131 -9.13 -8.62 -6.72
C ASP A 131 -10.49 -8.93 -6.08
N LYS A 132 -10.70 -8.54 -4.81
CA LYS A 132 -11.89 -8.89 -4.04
C LYS A 132 -13.10 -8.08 -4.47
N CYS A 133 -14.25 -8.76 -4.47
CA CYS A 133 -15.55 -8.15 -4.71
C CYS A 133 -15.92 -7.20 -3.55
N TYR A 134 -16.32 -5.97 -3.85
CA TYR A 134 -16.79 -4.98 -2.87
C TYR A 134 -18.02 -4.25 -3.39
N LYS A 135 -18.77 -3.63 -2.47
CA LYS A 135 -19.93 -2.82 -2.87
C LYS A 135 -19.47 -1.46 -3.37
N CYS A 136 -19.87 -1.09 -4.58
CA CYS A 136 -19.59 0.21 -5.19
C CYS A 136 -20.93 0.87 -5.58
N SER A 137 -21.36 1.86 -4.81
CA SER A 137 -22.65 2.53 -5.01
C SER A 137 -23.85 1.55 -4.92
N ASP A 138 -24.65 1.40 -5.99
CA ASP A 138 -25.76 0.44 -6.11
C ASP A 138 -25.36 -0.92 -6.71
N LYS A 139 -24.09 -1.09 -7.07
CA LYS A 139 -23.52 -2.29 -7.70
C LYS A 139 -22.42 -2.93 -6.84
N TYR A 140 -21.79 -3.94 -7.42
CA TYR A 140 -20.58 -4.56 -6.88
C TYR A 140 -19.44 -4.43 -7.87
N CYS A 141 -18.22 -4.25 -7.36
CA CYS A 141 -17.04 -4.02 -8.16
C CYS A 141 -15.90 -4.93 -7.71
N ASN A 142 -14.95 -5.18 -8.62
CA ASN A 142 -13.61 -5.59 -8.26
C ASN A 142 -12.58 -4.98 -9.22
N TYR A 143 -11.32 -5.01 -8.81
CA TYR A 143 -10.22 -4.68 -9.70
C TYR A 143 -9.65 -5.95 -10.34
N GLU A 144 -9.18 -5.85 -11.57
CA GLU A 144 -8.56 -6.94 -12.31
C GLU A 144 -7.36 -6.42 -13.10
N VAL A 145 -6.25 -7.15 -13.06
CA VAL A 145 -5.10 -6.88 -13.92
C VAL A 145 -5.21 -7.75 -15.16
N ASP A 146 -5.32 -7.14 -16.33
CA ASP A 146 -5.29 -7.84 -17.61
C ASP A 146 -4.48 -7.05 -18.65
N ASN A 147 -3.66 -7.77 -19.44
CA ASN A 147 -2.90 -7.20 -20.56
C ASN A 147 -2.11 -5.90 -20.24
N GLY A 148 -1.56 -5.78 -19.03
CA GLY A 148 -0.79 -4.60 -18.61
C GLY A 148 -1.64 -3.38 -18.25
N TRP A 149 -2.93 -3.59 -17.96
CA TRP A 149 -3.85 -2.57 -17.46
C TRP A 149 -4.51 -3.03 -16.17
N MET A 150 -4.79 -2.08 -15.29
CA MET A 150 -5.77 -2.26 -14.22
C MET A 150 -7.16 -1.90 -14.76
N TYR A 151 -8.11 -2.79 -14.53
CA TYR A 151 -9.50 -2.59 -14.86
C TYR A 151 -10.36 -2.52 -13.61
N LEU A 152 -11.42 -1.70 -13.68
CA LEU A 152 -12.55 -1.75 -12.77
C LEU A 152 -13.68 -2.52 -13.46
N ASN A 153 -14.12 -3.59 -12.82
CA ASN A 153 -15.26 -4.39 -13.26
C ASN A 153 -16.48 -4.06 -12.41
N GLU A 154 -17.65 -3.95 -13.02
CA GLU A 154 -18.94 -3.87 -12.30
C GLU A 154 -19.79 -5.12 -12.50
N TYR A 155 -20.56 -5.46 -11.46
CA TYR A 155 -21.41 -6.65 -11.38
C TYR A 155 -22.76 -6.33 -10.74
N PRO A 156 -23.81 -7.11 -11.07
CA PRO A 156 -25.14 -6.91 -10.50
C PRO A 156 -25.30 -7.49 -9.09
N ASN A 157 -24.36 -8.31 -8.62
CA ASN A 157 -24.45 -9.02 -7.34
C ASN A 157 -23.08 -9.21 -6.67
N ASP A 158 -23.12 -9.61 -5.41
CA ASP A 158 -21.99 -9.76 -4.49
C ASP A 158 -21.03 -10.92 -4.81
N LYS A 159 -21.32 -11.73 -5.82
CA LYS A 159 -20.45 -12.83 -6.23
C LYS A 159 -19.34 -12.38 -7.17
N CYS A 160 -19.49 -11.22 -7.83
CA CYS A 160 -18.61 -10.72 -8.87
C CYS A 160 -18.21 -11.80 -9.91
N ASN A 161 -19.18 -12.59 -10.38
CA ASN A 161 -18.92 -13.61 -11.40
C ASN A 161 -18.65 -12.96 -12.76
N THR A 162 -17.50 -13.26 -13.37
CA THR A 162 -17.08 -12.74 -14.68
C THR A 162 -18.12 -12.95 -15.79
N GLU A 163 -18.93 -14.03 -15.73
CA GLU A 163 -20.00 -14.28 -16.70
C GLU A 163 -21.17 -13.26 -16.62
N GLU A 164 -21.34 -12.64 -15.45
CA GLU A 164 -22.39 -11.64 -15.18
C GLU A 164 -21.85 -10.20 -15.19
N ARG A 165 -20.61 -10.01 -15.64
CA ARG A 165 -19.94 -8.70 -15.67
C ARG A 165 -20.71 -7.70 -16.53
N LEU A 166 -21.02 -6.54 -15.95
CA LEU A 166 -21.73 -5.45 -16.60
C LEU A 166 -20.78 -4.56 -17.40
N THR A 167 -19.64 -4.22 -16.80
CA THR A 167 -18.63 -3.33 -17.39
C THR A 167 -17.21 -3.84 -17.11
N HIS A 168 -16.28 -3.43 -17.95
CA HIS A 168 -14.85 -3.71 -17.85
C HIS A 168 -14.11 -2.46 -18.33
N GLU A 169 -13.89 -1.53 -17.41
CA GLU A 169 -13.36 -0.19 -17.69
C GLU A 169 -11.87 -0.13 -17.38
N LYS A 170 -11.10 0.51 -18.26
CA LYS A 170 -9.68 0.74 -18.04
C LYS A 170 -9.52 1.89 -17.05
N GLU A 171 -8.87 1.62 -15.94
CA GLU A 171 -8.56 2.63 -14.94
C GLU A 171 -7.17 3.22 -15.21
N TRP A 172 -6.15 2.36 -15.25
CA TRP A 172 -4.78 2.79 -15.51
C TRP A 172 -3.91 1.74 -16.19
N GLU A 173 -2.84 2.19 -16.82
CA GLU A 173 -1.82 1.33 -17.40
C GLU A 173 -0.76 0.98 -16.35
N CYS A 174 -0.31 -0.26 -16.35
CA CYS A 174 0.64 -0.75 -15.36
C CYS A 174 2.07 -0.25 -15.65
N ASP A 175 2.85 -0.07 -14.58
CA ASP A 175 4.26 0.32 -14.58
C ASP A 175 4.51 1.67 -15.30
N LYS A 176 3.56 2.60 -15.15
CA LYS A 176 3.67 3.96 -15.66
C LYS A 176 3.62 4.99 -14.55
N CYS A 177 4.38 6.06 -14.74
CA CYS A 177 4.16 7.31 -14.04
C CYS A 177 3.15 8.11 -14.86
N ASP A 178 1.98 8.40 -14.30
CA ASP A 178 0.94 9.21 -14.93
C ASP A 178 0.45 10.26 -13.94
N ASP A 179 0.39 11.51 -14.39
CA ASP A 179 0.03 12.68 -13.57
C ASP A 179 0.72 12.75 -12.19
N GLY A 180 2.02 12.42 -12.14
CA GLY A 180 2.81 12.46 -10.91
C GLY A 180 2.47 11.35 -9.90
N THR A 181 1.85 10.26 -10.37
CA THR A 181 1.57 9.07 -9.56
C THR A 181 2.11 7.81 -10.23
N LEU A 182 2.89 7.03 -9.48
CA LEU A 182 3.36 5.73 -9.96
C LEU A 182 2.23 4.71 -9.83
N GLN A 183 1.86 4.11 -10.96
CA GLN A 183 0.84 3.08 -11.06
C GLN A 183 1.51 1.75 -11.41
N GLN A 184 1.35 0.74 -10.55
CA GLN A 184 1.96 -0.57 -10.74
C GLN A 184 0.93 -1.68 -10.57
N CYS A 185 1.07 -2.72 -11.40
CA CYS A 185 0.29 -3.94 -11.30
C CYS A 185 1.19 -5.13 -10.93
N GLY A 186 0.57 -6.13 -10.34
CA GLY A 186 1.25 -7.29 -9.80
C GLY A 186 1.74 -7.07 -8.37
N THR A 187 2.01 -8.18 -7.69
CA THR A 187 2.82 -8.17 -6.47
C THR A 187 4.28 -8.33 -6.87
N VAL A 188 5.21 -7.77 -6.09
CA VAL A 188 6.64 -8.10 -6.19
C VAL A 188 6.76 -9.62 -6.28
N SER A 189 7.18 -10.09 -7.44
CA SER A 189 7.06 -11.48 -7.82
C SER A 189 7.79 -12.36 -6.81
N THR A 190 7.12 -13.40 -6.30
CA THR A 190 7.77 -14.47 -5.52
C THR A 190 8.96 -15.10 -6.28
N MET A 191 9.05 -14.89 -7.59
CA MET A 191 10.19 -15.24 -8.42
C MET A 191 11.48 -14.49 -8.03
N ILE A 192 11.39 -13.26 -7.53
CA ILE A 192 12.56 -12.52 -6.98
C ILE A 192 13.06 -13.21 -5.71
N LEU A 193 12.17 -13.69 -4.84
CA LEU A 193 12.54 -14.53 -3.69
C LEU A 193 13.23 -15.83 -4.15
N PHE A 194 12.71 -16.52 -5.16
CA PHE A 194 13.35 -17.73 -5.72
C PHE A 194 14.73 -17.44 -6.34
N VAL A 195 14.91 -16.34 -7.06
CA VAL A 195 16.21 -15.95 -7.64
C VAL A 195 17.21 -15.64 -6.53
N VAL A 196 16.79 -14.93 -5.49
CA VAL A 196 17.62 -14.67 -4.31
C VAL A 196 17.99 -15.98 -3.62
N PHE A 197 17.04 -16.90 -3.39
CA PHE A 197 17.31 -18.23 -2.84
C PHE A 197 18.24 -19.08 -3.73
N ALA A 198 18.12 -19.00 -5.06
CA ALA A 198 18.97 -19.72 -6.00
C ALA A 198 20.40 -19.17 -6.02
N ILE A 199 20.56 -17.85 -5.95
CA ILE A 199 21.88 -17.20 -5.79
C ILE A 199 22.50 -17.62 -4.43
N PHE A 200 21.70 -17.68 -3.36
CA PHE A 200 22.17 -18.20 -2.06
C PHE A 200 22.60 -19.68 -2.12
N ALA A 201 21.88 -20.52 -2.87
CA ALA A 201 22.21 -21.94 -3.04
C ALA A 201 23.46 -22.18 -3.92
N LEU A 202 23.83 -21.23 -4.78
CA LEU A 202 25.00 -21.29 -5.65
C LEU A 202 26.27 -20.67 -5.05
N ILE A 203 26.13 -19.79 -4.05
CA ILE A 203 27.24 -19.11 -3.36
C ILE A 203 27.66 -19.85 -2.07
N LEU A 204 26.82 -20.74 -1.53
CA LEU A 204 27.14 -21.68 -0.45
C LEU A 204 27.76 -22.98 -0.99
#